data_AF-A0A7R6PID0-F1
#
_entry.id   AF-A0A7R6PID0-F1
#
_cell.length_a   1.000
_cell.length_b   1.000
_cell.length_c   1.000
_cell.angle_alpha   90.00
_cell.angle_beta   90.00
_cell.angle_gamma   90.00
#
_symmetry.space_group_name_H-M   'P 1'
#
loop_
_entity.id
_entity.type
_entity.pdbx_description
1 polymer ?
#
loop_
_entity_poly.entity_id
_entity_poly.type
_entity_poly.pdbx_seq_one_letter_code
_entity_poly.pdbx_strand_id
1 'polypeptide(L)'
;MINLKPLIVSVLALLISGCNNEPQGQVTMKEEITPFICAIEKDHLPETDPELEKQYQEIRAYEKKQIPNKDEVNITNQYQLLADQGHWKAASQLATRNLYGKGTEQSYFKAVEWFQWMADRDIPLGYYNLAVMAEKGLALKQDKEGAWKYFHKAAQLGSPQAQYRLAEIYIYPKRDEKTGLPYHRCAAKQGYRDSWDALASYTEIAERNYPKALYYYQAAAALGRRQSMQTLEGVFRDGDFGYEINEALADSYDEKYYRLRKKPDLKFPNLNELAPLPPHPEQGLYNPETDRNEMPE
;
A
#
# COMPACT_ATOMS: atom_id res chain seq x y z
N MET A 1 51.94 19.89 62.61
CA MET A 1 52.34 19.90 61.19
C MET A 1 51.20 20.54 60.40
N ILE A 2 51.34 21.83 60.14
CA ILE A 2 50.42 22.62 59.31
C ILE A 2 51.11 22.72 57.96
N ASN A 3 50.44 22.37 56.86
CA ASN A 3 50.93 22.72 55.54
C ASN A 3 49.80 23.29 54.69
N LEU A 4 50.06 24.51 54.22
CA LEU A 4 49.18 25.42 53.50
C LEU A 4 49.29 25.15 51.99
N LYS A 5 48.21 25.45 51.26
CA LYS A 5 47.96 25.25 49.81
C LYS A 5 49.01 25.91 48.88
N PRO A 6 48.91 25.64 47.56
CA PRO A 6 48.35 26.70 46.71
C PRO A 6 47.30 26.25 45.68
N LEU A 7 46.41 27.20 45.39
CA LEU A 7 45.50 27.29 44.24
C LEU A 7 46.30 27.52 42.96
N ILE A 8 45.83 27.05 41.79
CA ILE A 8 45.89 27.76 40.49
C ILE A 8 44.96 27.09 39.44
N VAL A 9 44.01 27.90 38.97
CA VAL A 9 43.48 28.13 37.60
C VAL A 9 42.87 26.97 36.77
N SER A 10 41.56 27.16 36.58
CA SER A 10 40.64 26.80 35.49
C SER A 10 41.21 26.36 34.13
N VAL A 11 40.67 25.26 33.60
CA VAL A 11 40.44 25.08 32.15
C VAL A 11 38.98 24.67 31.94
N LEU A 12 38.29 25.53 31.20
CA LEU A 12 36.96 25.36 30.63
C LEU A 12 37.01 24.21 29.60
N ALA A 13 36.21 23.16 29.77
CA ALA A 13 36.00 22.14 28.74
C ALA A 13 34.51 22.02 28.42
N LEU A 14 34.21 22.26 27.16
CA LEU A 14 32.90 22.39 26.54
C LEU A 14 31.99 21.17 26.72
N LEU A 15 30.70 21.48 26.81
CA LEU A 15 29.56 20.61 26.54
C LEU A 15 29.78 19.78 25.27
N ILE A 16 29.76 18.46 25.40
CA ILE A 16 29.37 17.57 24.29
C ILE A 16 28.01 17.02 24.67
N SER A 17 27.01 17.49 23.94
CA SER A 17 25.64 17.01 23.87
C SER A 17 25.58 15.49 23.93
N GLY A 18 24.92 14.96 24.98
CA GLY A 18 24.51 13.58 25.01
C GLY A 18 23.59 13.30 23.83
N CYS A 19 24.04 12.48 22.88
CA CYS A 19 23.17 11.87 21.90
C CYS A 19 22.24 10.93 22.68
N ASN A 20 20.95 11.24 22.69
CA ASN A 20 19.89 10.33 23.13
C ASN A 20 19.94 9.07 22.24
N ASN A 21 20.67 8.05 22.65
CA ASN A 21 20.49 6.70 22.14
C ASN A 21 19.30 6.09 22.88
N GLU A 22 18.09 6.42 22.42
CA GLU A 22 16.90 5.64 22.78
C GLU A 22 17.12 4.20 22.28
N PRO A 23 16.86 3.18 23.12
CA PRO A 23 17.13 1.79 22.76
C PRO A 23 16.24 1.40 21.58
N GLN A 24 16.87 0.97 20.48
CA GLN A 24 16.17 0.42 19.32
C GLN A 24 15.40 -0.84 19.77
N GLY A 25 14.07 -0.75 19.78
CA GLY A 25 13.20 -1.86 20.16
C GLY A 25 13.40 -3.03 19.20
N GLN A 26 13.56 -4.24 19.75
CA GLN A 26 13.67 -5.48 18.98
C GLN A 26 12.34 -6.24 19.10
N VAL A 27 11.43 -6.06 18.14
CA VAL A 27 10.22 -6.89 18.04
C VAL A 27 10.50 -8.03 17.07
N THR A 28 10.63 -9.26 17.58
CA THR A 28 10.88 -10.45 16.77
C THR A 28 9.63 -11.33 16.71
N MET A 29 9.01 -11.40 15.53
CA MET A 29 7.96 -12.36 15.21
C MET A 29 8.52 -13.79 15.21
N LYS A 30 7.99 -14.64 16.10
CA LYS A 30 8.38 -16.05 16.24
C LYS A 30 7.56 -17.02 15.39
N GLU A 31 6.51 -16.55 14.71
CA GLU A 31 5.60 -17.38 13.93
C GLU A 31 6.26 -17.94 12.66
N GLU A 32 6.00 -19.21 12.35
CA GLU A 32 6.51 -19.88 11.14
C GLU A 32 5.71 -19.47 9.90
N ILE A 33 6.37 -19.41 8.74
CA ILE A 33 5.73 -19.07 7.46
C ILE A 33 4.94 -20.28 6.97
N THR A 34 3.61 -20.17 6.93
CA THR A 34 2.74 -21.22 6.38
C THR A 34 2.50 -21.01 4.87
N PRO A 35 2.02 -22.03 4.14
CA PRO A 35 1.60 -21.88 2.75
C PRO A 35 0.57 -20.77 2.59
N PHE A 36 0.69 -19.99 1.50
CA PHE A 36 -0.23 -18.91 1.22
C PHE A 36 -1.61 -19.42 0.83
N ILE A 37 -2.63 -18.91 1.51
CA ILE A 37 -4.03 -19.04 1.14
C ILE A 37 -4.55 -17.63 0.94
N CYS A 38 -5.20 -17.39 -0.20
CA CYS A 38 -5.75 -16.07 -0.48
C CYS A 38 -6.83 -15.73 0.55
N ALA A 39 -6.60 -14.65 1.30
CA ALA A 39 -7.52 -14.09 2.28
C ALA A 39 -7.94 -12.69 1.84
N ILE A 40 -9.16 -12.30 2.22
CA ILE A 40 -9.70 -10.97 1.95
C ILE A 40 -9.64 -10.16 3.24
N GLU A 41 -9.06 -8.95 3.17
CA GLU A 41 -8.79 -8.09 4.34
C GLU A 41 -10.06 -7.81 5.13
N LYS A 42 -11.14 -7.48 4.43
CA LYS A 42 -12.43 -7.10 5.02
C LYS A 42 -13.01 -8.17 5.96
N ASP A 43 -12.66 -9.44 5.73
CA ASP A 43 -13.17 -10.58 6.49
C ASP A 43 -12.41 -10.77 7.83
N HIS A 44 -11.30 -10.03 8.03
CA HIS A 44 -10.44 -10.11 9.21
C HIS A 44 -10.37 -8.78 9.98
N LEU A 45 -11.10 -7.75 9.54
CA LEU A 45 -11.15 -6.48 10.25
C LEU A 45 -12.08 -6.59 11.46
N PRO A 46 -11.69 -6.06 12.63
CA PRO A 46 -12.58 -6.05 13.79
C PRO A 46 -13.78 -5.14 13.53
N GLU A 47 -14.93 -5.55 14.08
CA GLU A 47 -16.10 -4.68 14.15
C GLU A 47 -15.78 -3.43 14.96
N THR A 48 -16.36 -2.31 14.53
CA THR A 48 -16.22 -1.02 15.21
C THR A 48 -17.55 -0.65 15.83
N ASP A 49 -17.53 -0.11 17.05
CA ASP A 49 -18.72 0.53 17.64
C ASP A 49 -19.31 1.59 16.67
N PRO A 50 -20.61 1.51 16.33
CA PRO A 50 -21.21 2.39 15.34
C PRO A 50 -21.15 3.89 15.69
N GLU A 51 -21.17 4.24 16.97
CA GLU A 51 -21.08 5.63 17.42
C GLU A 51 -19.64 6.14 17.31
N LEU A 52 -18.65 5.30 17.65
CA LEU A 52 -17.24 5.64 17.40
C LEU A 52 -16.92 5.75 15.91
N GLU A 53 -17.48 4.86 15.08
CA GLU A 53 -17.33 4.93 13.62
C GLU A 53 -17.94 6.23 13.08
N LYS A 54 -19.12 6.63 13.56
CA LYS A 54 -19.74 7.90 13.16
C LYS A 54 -18.85 9.09 13.53
N GLN A 55 -18.35 9.16 14.76
CA GLN A 55 -17.43 10.21 15.20
C GLN A 55 -16.15 10.24 14.36
N TYR A 56 -15.58 9.07 14.05
CA TYR A 56 -14.45 8.97 13.14
C TYR A 56 -14.75 9.54 11.75
N GLN A 57 -15.91 9.21 11.17
CA GLN A 57 -16.31 9.73 9.86
C GLN A 57 -16.52 11.25 9.88
N GLU A 58 -17.04 11.82 10.97
CA GLU A 58 -17.16 13.27 11.15
C GLU A 58 -15.78 13.96 11.17
N ILE A 59 -14.81 13.40 11.90
CA ILE A 59 -13.42 13.88 11.92
C ILE A 59 -12.81 13.81 10.51
N ARG A 60 -12.98 12.67 9.81
CA ARG A 60 -12.46 12.49 8.44
C ARG A 60 -13.10 13.45 7.44
N ALA A 61 -14.40 13.70 7.56
CA ALA A 61 -15.11 14.65 6.71
C ALA A 61 -14.61 16.08 6.94
N TYR A 62 -14.42 16.48 8.21
CA TYR A 62 -13.83 17.77 8.56
C TYR A 62 -12.39 17.90 8.02
N GLU A 63 -11.56 16.88 8.20
CA GLU A 63 -10.17 16.87 7.75
C GLU A 63 -10.05 16.99 6.22
N LYS A 64 -11.00 16.47 5.43
CA LYS A 64 -11.00 16.57 3.97
C LYS A 64 -11.39 17.96 3.44
N LYS A 65 -12.07 18.81 4.22
CA LYS A 65 -12.47 20.16 3.78
C LYS A 65 -11.24 21.01 3.50
N GLN A 66 -11.25 21.89 2.49
CA GLN A 66 -10.15 22.83 2.27
C GLN A 66 -10.30 24.04 3.20
N ILE A 67 -9.82 23.90 4.44
CA ILE A 67 -9.83 24.95 5.45
C ILE A 67 -8.37 25.39 5.69
N PRO A 68 -8.01 26.66 5.49
CA PRO A 68 -6.70 27.18 5.86
C PRO A 68 -6.45 27.06 7.36
N ASN A 69 -5.22 26.76 7.77
CA ASN A 69 -4.79 26.74 9.18
C ASN A 69 -5.69 25.89 10.10
N LYS A 70 -6.14 24.72 9.63
CA LYS A 70 -6.87 23.78 10.51
C LYS A 70 -6.07 23.51 11.77
N ASP A 71 -6.79 23.38 12.88
CA ASP A 71 -6.20 22.94 14.14
C ASP A 71 -5.87 21.44 14.06
N GLU A 72 -4.68 21.16 13.53
CA GLU A 72 -4.19 19.80 13.39
C GLU A 72 -3.95 19.14 14.76
N VAL A 73 -3.66 19.92 15.82
CA VAL A 73 -3.48 19.38 17.17
C VAL A 73 -4.81 18.86 17.70
N ASN A 74 -5.88 19.64 17.56
CA ASN A 74 -7.22 19.21 17.95
C ASN A 74 -7.68 17.97 17.16
N ILE A 75 -7.42 17.90 15.85
CA ILE A 75 -7.72 16.70 15.04
C ILE A 75 -6.95 15.47 15.57
N THR A 76 -5.66 15.62 15.89
CA THR A 76 -4.87 14.52 16.47
C THR A 76 -5.44 14.07 17.81
N ASN A 77 -5.82 15.00 18.69
CA ASN A 77 -6.38 14.70 20.00
C ASN A 77 -7.71 13.94 19.90
N GLN A 78 -8.55 14.26 18.90
CA GLN A 78 -9.79 13.53 18.66
C GLN A 78 -9.53 12.11 18.16
N TYR A 79 -8.53 11.90 17.29
CA TYR A 79 -8.10 10.55 16.92
C TYR A 79 -7.55 9.77 18.11
N GLN A 80 -6.79 10.42 19.00
CA GLN A 80 -6.28 9.82 20.24
C GLN A 80 -7.44 9.31 21.10
N LEU A 81 -8.44 10.16 21.35
CA LEU A 81 -9.61 9.79 22.15
C LEU A 81 -10.35 8.57 21.59
N LEU A 82 -10.56 8.50 20.27
CA LEU A 82 -11.21 7.35 19.63
C LEU A 82 -10.32 6.10 19.65
N ALA A 83 -9.00 6.25 19.43
CA ALA A 83 -8.05 5.15 19.46
C ALA A 83 -7.98 4.52 20.86
N ASP A 84 -7.99 5.34 21.92
CA ASP A 84 -8.01 4.88 23.32
C ASP A 84 -9.28 4.09 23.66
N GLN A 85 -10.38 4.36 22.94
CA GLN A 85 -11.64 3.61 23.02
C GLN A 85 -11.67 2.38 22.09
N GLY A 86 -10.55 2.05 21.42
CA GLY A 86 -10.41 0.88 20.58
C GLY A 86 -10.75 1.08 19.11
N HIS A 87 -11.01 2.31 18.65
CA HIS A 87 -11.34 2.57 17.26
C HIS A 87 -10.12 2.44 16.34
N TRP A 88 -9.96 1.29 15.69
CA TRP A 88 -8.73 0.94 14.97
C TRP A 88 -8.39 1.84 13.78
N LYS A 89 -9.38 2.38 13.05
CA LYS A 89 -9.09 3.33 11.97
C LYS A 89 -8.57 4.66 12.53
N ALA A 90 -8.97 5.02 13.75
CA ALA A 90 -8.46 6.21 14.43
C ALA A 90 -7.03 5.96 14.93
N ALA A 91 -6.76 4.78 15.48
CA ALA A 91 -5.40 4.34 15.81
C ALA A 91 -4.47 4.40 14.59
N SER A 92 -4.94 3.94 13.42
CA SER A 92 -4.17 4.05 12.17
C SER A 92 -3.89 5.50 11.74
N GLN A 93 -4.90 6.38 11.83
CA GLN A 93 -4.72 7.81 11.56
C GLN A 93 -3.73 8.44 12.53
N LEU A 94 -3.82 8.11 13.82
CA LEU A 94 -2.92 8.59 14.86
C LEU A 94 -1.48 8.12 14.65
N ALA A 95 -1.27 6.85 14.29
CA ALA A 95 0.04 6.31 13.94
C ALA A 95 0.65 7.10 12.76
N THR A 96 -0.13 7.33 11.71
CA THR A 96 0.27 8.12 10.54
C THR A 96 0.63 9.56 10.92
N ARG A 97 -0.13 10.18 11.82
CA ARG A 97 0.14 11.56 12.27
C ARG A 97 1.42 11.63 13.09
N ASN A 98 1.72 10.64 13.93
CA ASN A 98 3.01 10.53 14.61
C ASN A 98 4.17 10.29 13.64
N LEU A 99 3.98 9.47 12.58
CA LEU A 99 5.01 9.27 11.55
C LEU A 99 5.42 10.57 10.85
N TYR A 100 4.48 11.48 10.63
CA TYR A 100 4.71 12.70 9.84
C TYR A 100 4.71 14.00 10.67
N GLY A 101 4.54 13.93 11.99
CA GLY A 101 4.44 15.11 12.86
C GLY A 101 3.24 16.00 12.55
N LYS A 102 2.11 15.42 12.09
CA LYS A 102 0.93 16.19 11.71
C LYS A 102 0.06 16.46 12.95
N GLY A 103 0.15 17.68 13.49
CA GLY A 103 -0.57 18.05 14.72
C GLY A 103 -0.06 17.32 15.97
N THR A 104 1.19 16.86 15.94
CA THR A 104 1.94 16.23 17.03
C THR A 104 3.43 16.34 16.69
N GLU A 105 4.33 16.14 17.65
CA GLU A 105 5.75 15.95 17.35
C GLU A 105 5.96 14.66 16.54
N GLN A 106 6.84 14.69 15.55
CA GLN A 106 7.17 13.50 14.77
C GLN A 106 7.84 12.47 15.68
N SER A 107 7.29 11.25 15.70
CA SER A 107 7.85 10.14 16.45
C SER A 107 7.56 8.81 15.77
N TYR A 108 8.62 8.17 15.27
CA TYR A 108 8.55 6.81 14.75
C TYR A 108 8.21 5.80 15.85
N PHE A 109 8.70 6.01 17.08
CA PHE A 109 8.41 5.12 18.21
C PHE A 109 6.92 5.11 18.57
N LYS A 110 6.28 6.29 18.69
CA LYS A 110 4.83 6.36 18.93
C LYS A 110 4.03 5.71 17.80
N ALA A 111 4.48 5.85 16.55
CA ALA A 111 3.84 5.16 15.43
C ALA A 111 3.97 3.63 15.55
N VAL A 112 5.16 3.12 15.90
CA VAL A 112 5.39 1.68 16.15
C VAL A 112 4.48 1.17 17.27
N GLU A 113 4.31 1.91 18.36
CA GLU A 113 3.41 1.53 19.46
C GLU A 113 1.98 1.32 18.97
N TRP A 114 1.45 2.24 18.15
CA TRP A 114 0.11 2.09 17.59
C TRP A 114 0.01 0.97 16.56
N PHE A 115 1.03 0.76 15.72
CA PHE A 115 1.03 -0.37 14.80
C PHE A 115 1.16 -1.71 15.51
N GLN A 116 1.90 -1.77 16.62
CA GLN A 116 1.96 -2.94 17.49
C GLN A 116 0.60 -3.20 18.14
N TRP A 117 -0.05 -2.17 18.69
CA TRP A 117 -1.40 -2.29 19.23
C TRP A 117 -2.41 -2.86 18.22
N MET A 118 -2.29 -2.47 16.94
CA MET A 118 -3.09 -2.99 15.84
C MET A 118 -2.71 -4.45 15.50
N ALA A 119 -1.42 -4.77 15.43
CA ALA A 119 -0.95 -6.12 15.16
C ALA A 119 -1.37 -7.11 16.26
N ASP A 120 -1.32 -6.71 17.53
CA ASP A 120 -1.77 -7.50 18.68
C ASP A 120 -3.29 -7.81 18.65
N ARG A 121 -4.03 -7.17 17.74
CA ARG A 121 -5.47 -7.37 17.51
C ARG A 121 -5.77 -7.96 16.13
N ASP A 122 -4.75 -8.56 15.51
CA ASP A 122 -4.83 -9.16 14.17
C ASP A 122 -5.33 -8.19 13.09
N ILE A 123 -5.08 -6.89 13.26
CA ILE A 123 -5.44 -5.90 12.25
C ILE A 123 -4.33 -5.89 11.19
N PRO A 124 -4.62 -6.28 9.92
CA PRO A 124 -3.59 -6.53 8.89
C PRO A 124 -2.66 -5.33 8.66
N LEU A 125 -3.23 -4.12 8.74
CA LEU A 125 -2.50 -2.87 8.56
C LEU A 125 -1.42 -2.65 9.63
N GLY A 126 -1.59 -3.15 10.85
CA GLY A 126 -0.58 -3.09 11.91
C GLY A 126 0.67 -3.89 11.50
N TYR A 127 0.49 -5.16 11.16
CA TYR A 127 1.56 -6.03 10.66
C TYR A 127 2.25 -5.44 9.42
N TYR A 128 1.49 -4.96 8.43
CA TYR A 128 2.06 -4.36 7.22
C TYR A 128 2.97 -3.16 7.54
N ASN A 129 2.53 -2.25 8.40
CA ASN A 129 3.33 -1.07 8.73
C ASN A 129 4.56 -1.41 9.59
N LEU A 130 4.44 -2.34 10.54
CA LEU A 130 5.61 -2.85 11.27
C LEU A 130 6.64 -3.47 10.31
N ALA A 131 6.20 -4.23 9.31
CA ALA A 131 7.09 -4.77 8.28
C ALA A 131 7.83 -3.65 7.53
N VAL A 132 7.12 -2.60 7.09
CA VAL A 132 7.72 -1.46 6.39
C VAL A 132 8.71 -0.70 7.28
N MET A 133 8.39 -0.52 8.57
CA MET A 133 9.27 0.16 9.51
C MET A 133 10.53 -0.66 9.81
N ALA A 134 10.42 -1.98 9.97
CA ALA A 134 11.54 -2.89 10.14
C ALA A 134 12.42 -2.98 8.87
N GLU A 135 11.83 -3.00 7.67
CA GLU A 135 12.57 -2.99 6.39
C GLU A 135 13.42 -1.72 6.24
N LYS A 136 12.91 -0.58 6.73
CA LYS A 136 13.56 0.74 6.63
C LYS A 136 14.43 1.11 7.84
N GLY A 137 14.35 0.38 8.94
CA GLY A 137 15.06 0.72 10.18
C GLY A 137 14.51 1.97 10.89
N LEU A 138 13.20 2.23 10.79
CA LEU A 138 12.56 3.40 11.42
C LEU A 138 12.04 3.00 12.80
N ALA A 139 12.67 3.49 13.88
CA ALA A 139 12.44 3.11 15.29
C ALA A 139 12.65 1.62 15.67
N LEU A 140 12.61 0.73 14.68
CA LEU A 140 12.99 -0.67 14.79
C LEU A 140 14.38 -0.86 14.19
N LYS A 141 15.14 -1.84 14.71
CA LYS A 141 16.38 -2.27 14.07
C LYS A 141 16.07 -2.72 12.64
N GLN A 142 16.86 -2.27 11.67
CA GLN A 142 16.67 -2.69 10.28
C GLN A 142 16.86 -4.20 10.14
N ASP A 143 15.84 -4.87 9.63
CA ASP A 143 15.84 -6.30 9.36
C ASP A 143 14.90 -6.63 8.20
N LYS A 144 15.44 -6.74 6.99
CA LYS A 144 14.65 -7.01 5.79
C LYS A 144 14.04 -8.40 5.80
N GLU A 145 14.78 -9.41 6.25
CA GLU A 145 14.29 -10.80 6.31
C GLU A 145 13.26 -10.96 7.44
N GLY A 146 13.50 -10.31 8.59
CA GLY A 146 12.53 -10.24 9.68
C GLY A 146 11.22 -9.54 9.28
N ALA A 147 11.29 -8.47 8.48
CA ALA A 147 10.12 -7.78 7.95
C ALA A 147 9.21 -8.70 7.11
N TRP A 148 9.77 -9.71 6.43
CA TRP A 148 8.98 -10.62 5.61
C TRP A 148 8.00 -11.45 6.42
N LYS A 149 8.32 -11.80 7.67
CA LYS A 149 7.39 -12.50 8.56
C LYS A 149 6.16 -11.65 8.86
N TYR A 150 6.34 -10.35 9.09
CA TYR A 150 5.24 -9.42 9.27
C TYR A 150 4.42 -9.23 7.99
N PHE A 151 5.06 -9.14 6.83
CA PHE A 151 4.32 -9.12 5.55
C PHE A 151 3.52 -10.41 5.34
N HIS A 152 4.08 -11.58 5.64
CA HIS A 152 3.38 -12.86 5.56
C HIS A 152 2.14 -12.89 6.45
N LYS A 153 2.25 -12.47 7.71
CA LYS A 153 1.11 -12.40 8.63
C LYS A 153 0.04 -11.44 8.13
N ALA A 154 0.42 -10.24 7.70
CA ALA A 154 -0.50 -9.27 7.11
C ALA A 154 -1.22 -9.84 5.88
N ALA A 155 -0.51 -10.56 5.01
CA ALA A 155 -1.07 -11.15 3.80
C ALA A 155 -2.01 -12.33 4.08
N GLN A 156 -1.74 -13.14 5.12
CA GLN A 156 -2.62 -14.20 5.63
C GLN A 156 -3.93 -13.62 6.20
N LEU A 157 -3.87 -12.45 6.80
CA LEU A 157 -5.06 -11.70 7.25
C LEU A 157 -5.67 -10.84 6.12
N GLY A 158 -5.19 -11.04 4.89
CA GLY A 158 -5.80 -10.48 3.69
C GLY A 158 -5.30 -9.11 3.26
N SER A 159 -4.30 -8.48 3.90
CA SER A 159 -3.81 -7.15 3.50
C SER A 159 -3.39 -7.14 2.02
N PRO A 160 -4.07 -6.38 1.14
CA PRO A 160 -3.71 -6.32 -0.29
C PRO A 160 -2.34 -5.69 -0.52
N GLN A 161 -1.94 -4.74 0.34
CA GLN A 161 -0.61 -4.15 0.29
C GLN A 161 0.46 -5.19 0.61
N ALA A 162 0.28 -5.98 1.68
CA ALA A 162 1.22 -7.02 2.03
C ALA A 162 1.29 -8.14 0.98
N GLN A 163 0.14 -8.54 0.44
CA GLN A 163 0.07 -9.49 -0.67
C GLN A 163 0.85 -8.96 -1.89
N TYR A 164 0.62 -7.71 -2.32
CA TYR A 164 1.40 -7.09 -3.39
C TYR A 164 2.90 -7.09 -3.07
N ARG A 165 3.33 -6.66 -1.87
CA ARG A 165 4.75 -6.61 -1.52
C ARG A 165 5.41 -8.00 -1.49
N LEU A 166 4.71 -9.04 -1.04
CA LEU A 166 5.22 -10.41 -1.12
C LEU A 166 5.33 -10.89 -2.56
N ALA A 167 4.35 -10.57 -3.42
CA ALA A 167 4.43 -10.88 -4.84
C ALA A 167 5.71 -10.30 -5.46
N GLU A 168 6.01 -9.03 -5.19
CA GLU A 168 7.24 -8.36 -5.65
C GLU A 168 8.50 -9.03 -5.09
N ILE A 169 8.51 -9.43 -3.81
CA ILE A 169 9.64 -10.13 -3.18
C ILE A 169 9.88 -11.51 -3.80
N TYR A 170 8.82 -12.24 -4.14
CA TYR A 170 8.96 -13.54 -4.80
C TYR A 170 9.36 -13.40 -6.28
N ILE A 171 8.79 -12.45 -7.01
CA ILE A 171 9.00 -12.32 -8.46
C ILE A 171 10.40 -11.75 -8.79
N TYR A 172 10.81 -10.61 -8.23
CA TYR A 172 12.04 -9.95 -8.69
C TYR A 172 13.32 -10.43 -8.00
N PRO A 173 13.46 -10.31 -6.66
CA PRO A 173 14.68 -10.73 -6.00
C PRO A 173 14.83 -12.26 -5.99
N LYS A 174 13.74 -13.02 -5.87
CA LYS A 174 13.78 -14.50 -5.80
C LYS A 174 13.59 -15.21 -7.15
N ARG A 175 13.04 -14.54 -8.17
CA ARG A 175 12.71 -15.15 -9.47
C ARG A 175 11.82 -16.39 -9.31
N ASP A 176 10.84 -16.28 -8.41
CA ASP A 176 9.86 -17.32 -8.10
C ASP A 176 8.45 -16.79 -8.42
N GLU A 177 8.13 -16.73 -9.71
CA GLU A 177 6.84 -16.26 -10.19
C GLU A 177 5.71 -17.23 -9.79
N LYS A 178 6.02 -18.52 -9.68
CA LYS A 178 5.07 -19.55 -9.24
C LYS A 178 4.50 -19.23 -7.86
N THR A 179 5.34 -18.79 -6.93
CA THR A 179 4.91 -18.38 -5.59
C THR A 179 4.35 -16.95 -5.59
N GLY A 180 4.93 -16.02 -6.34
CA GLY A 180 4.53 -14.61 -6.32
C GLY A 180 3.21 -14.29 -7.02
N LEU A 181 2.91 -14.89 -8.17
CA LEU A 181 1.70 -14.59 -8.95
C LEU A 181 0.38 -14.86 -8.18
N PRO A 182 0.23 -15.93 -7.38
CA PRO A 182 -0.91 -16.09 -6.49
C PRO A 182 -1.17 -14.89 -5.56
N TYR A 183 -0.11 -14.26 -5.03
CA TYR A 183 -0.25 -13.08 -4.18
C TYR A 183 -0.78 -11.86 -4.96
N HIS A 184 -0.22 -11.58 -6.16
CA HIS A 184 -0.76 -10.53 -7.02
C HIS A 184 -2.23 -10.78 -7.37
N ARG A 185 -2.59 -12.01 -7.75
CA ARG A 185 -3.99 -12.37 -8.05
C ARG A 185 -4.91 -12.13 -6.87
N CYS A 186 -4.47 -12.44 -5.64
CA CYS A 186 -5.26 -12.20 -4.45
C CYS A 186 -5.46 -10.69 -4.17
N ALA A 187 -4.38 -9.90 -4.22
CA ALA A 187 -4.46 -8.45 -4.04
C ALA A 187 -5.30 -7.78 -5.13
N ALA A 188 -5.16 -8.22 -6.37
CA ALA A 188 -5.93 -7.75 -7.53
C ALA A 188 -7.44 -7.97 -7.34
N LYS A 189 -7.87 -9.15 -6.86
CA LYS A 189 -9.28 -9.45 -6.53
C LYS A 189 -9.87 -8.50 -5.49
N GLN A 190 -9.03 -7.91 -4.63
CA GLN A 190 -9.43 -6.92 -3.64
C GLN A 190 -9.40 -5.47 -4.17
N GLY A 191 -9.13 -5.28 -5.46
CA GLY A 191 -9.05 -3.97 -6.09
C GLY A 191 -7.68 -3.28 -5.91
N TYR A 192 -6.62 -4.01 -5.57
CA TYR A 192 -5.27 -3.46 -5.52
C TYR A 192 -4.73 -3.26 -6.93
N ARG A 193 -4.95 -2.06 -7.45
CA ARG A 193 -4.72 -1.69 -8.85
C ARG A 193 -3.30 -1.94 -9.36
N ASP A 194 -2.28 -1.80 -8.51
CA ASP A 194 -0.89 -2.03 -8.89
C ASP A 194 -0.61 -3.53 -9.09
N SER A 195 -1.39 -4.42 -8.49
CA SER A 195 -1.32 -5.87 -8.78
C SER A 195 -1.95 -6.24 -10.11
N TRP A 196 -3.05 -5.58 -10.51
CA TRP A 196 -3.59 -5.77 -11.86
C TRP A 196 -2.59 -5.35 -12.93
N ASP A 197 -1.93 -4.21 -12.72
CA ASP A 197 -0.89 -3.68 -13.62
C ASP A 197 0.31 -4.63 -13.71
N ALA A 198 0.80 -5.16 -12.57
CA ALA A 198 1.88 -6.14 -12.55
C ALA A 198 1.51 -7.47 -13.24
N LEU A 199 0.28 -7.95 -13.05
CA LEU A 199 -0.22 -9.13 -13.78
C LEU A 199 -0.30 -8.88 -15.28
N ALA A 200 -0.73 -7.68 -15.69
CA ALA A 200 -0.78 -7.29 -17.10
C ALA A 200 0.62 -7.32 -17.73
N SER A 201 1.60 -6.66 -17.11
CA SER A 201 2.98 -6.64 -17.62
C SER A 201 3.63 -8.02 -17.62
N TYR A 202 3.39 -8.86 -16.60
CA TYR A 202 3.85 -10.25 -16.62
C TYR A 202 3.25 -11.04 -17.78
N THR A 203 1.93 -10.92 -17.97
CA THR A 203 1.21 -11.65 -19.03
C THR A 203 1.64 -11.18 -20.42
N GLU A 204 1.87 -9.88 -20.59
CA GLU A 204 2.38 -9.29 -21.84
C GLU A 204 3.78 -9.80 -22.18
N ILE A 205 4.72 -9.71 -21.22
CA ILE A 205 6.14 -9.92 -21.50
C ILE A 205 6.50 -11.40 -21.45
N ALA A 206 6.07 -12.11 -20.41
CA ALA A 206 6.46 -13.49 -20.15
C ALA A 206 5.53 -14.49 -20.85
N GLU A 207 4.21 -14.29 -20.78
CA GLU A 207 3.25 -15.20 -21.41
C GLU A 207 2.98 -14.85 -22.88
N ARG A 208 3.25 -13.60 -23.30
CA ARG A 208 2.90 -13.06 -24.63
C ARG A 208 1.44 -13.28 -25.00
N ASN A 209 0.56 -13.24 -23.99
CA ASN A 209 -0.89 -13.34 -24.16
C ASN A 209 -1.50 -11.94 -24.09
N TYR A 210 -1.61 -11.29 -25.26
CA TYR A 210 -2.01 -9.89 -25.34
C TYR A 210 -3.49 -9.67 -24.98
N PRO A 211 -4.46 -10.50 -25.41
CA PRO A 211 -5.85 -10.39 -24.94
C PRO A 211 -5.99 -10.40 -23.41
N LYS A 212 -5.30 -11.33 -22.75
CA LYS A 212 -5.31 -11.43 -21.29
C LYS A 212 -4.60 -10.25 -20.63
N ALA A 213 -3.48 -9.79 -21.20
CA ALA A 213 -2.78 -8.61 -20.73
C ALA A 213 -3.66 -7.35 -20.82
N LEU A 214 -4.35 -7.14 -21.95
CA LEU A 214 -5.31 -6.03 -22.13
C LEU A 214 -6.44 -6.09 -21.10
N TYR A 215 -6.98 -7.27 -20.83
CA TYR A 215 -8.00 -7.44 -19.78
C TYR A 215 -7.48 -6.98 -18.41
N TYR A 216 -6.25 -7.35 -18.05
CA TYR A 216 -5.62 -6.90 -16.80
C TYR A 216 -5.28 -5.41 -16.81
N TYR A 217 -4.78 -4.85 -17.91
CA TYR A 217 -4.58 -3.41 -18.06
C TYR A 217 -5.90 -2.65 -17.92
N GLN A 218 -7.00 -3.17 -18.46
CA GLN A 218 -8.33 -2.58 -18.34
C GLN A 218 -8.83 -2.58 -16.89
N ALA A 219 -8.65 -3.69 -16.17
CA ALA A 219 -8.97 -3.76 -14.75
C ALA A 219 -8.15 -2.76 -13.91
N ALA A 220 -6.86 -2.62 -14.21
CA ALA A 220 -5.98 -1.64 -13.59
C ALA A 220 -6.41 -0.19 -13.90
N ALA A 221 -6.73 0.11 -15.17
CA ALA A 221 -7.19 1.41 -15.65
C ALA A 221 -8.54 1.80 -15.03
N ALA A 222 -9.47 0.85 -14.90
CA ALA A 222 -10.74 1.04 -14.21
C ALA A 222 -10.57 1.48 -12.75
N LEU A 223 -9.47 1.05 -12.11
CA LEU A 223 -9.08 1.46 -10.76
C LEU A 223 -8.19 2.72 -10.72
N GLY A 224 -8.07 3.42 -11.85
CA GLY A 224 -7.37 4.70 -11.98
C GLY A 224 -5.86 4.59 -12.21
N ARG A 225 -5.34 3.44 -12.67
CA ARG A 225 -3.93 3.34 -13.10
C ARG A 225 -3.74 4.11 -14.39
N ARG A 226 -3.08 5.27 -14.27
CA ARG A 226 -2.74 6.12 -15.42
C ARG A 226 -1.85 5.40 -16.44
N GLN A 227 -0.90 4.60 -15.97
CA GLN A 227 0.00 3.87 -16.86
C GLN A 227 -0.77 2.88 -17.73
N SER A 228 -1.62 2.06 -17.12
CA SER A 228 -2.46 1.09 -17.85
C SER A 228 -3.42 1.79 -18.82
N MET A 229 -3.98 2.95 -18.44
CA MET A 229 -4.81 3.78 -19.32
C MET A 229 -4.03 4.24 -20.57
N GLN A 230 -2.79 4.66 -20.39
CA GLN A 230 -1.92 5.08 -21.49
C GLN A 230 -1.48 3.89 -22.36
N THR A 231 -1.18 2.74 -21.76
CA THR A 231 -0.87 1.52 -22.51
C THR A 231 -2.03 1.12 -23.41
N LEU A 232 -3.27 1.12 -22.89
CA LEU A 232 -4.46 0.83 -23.69
C LEU A 232 -4.69 1.84 -24.81
N GLU A 233 -4.42 3.12 -24.55
CA GLU A 233 -4.47 4.15 -25.57
C GLU A 233 -3.49 3.91 -26.71
N GLY A 234 -2.21 3.60 -26.41
CA GLY A 234 -1.21 3.25 -27.42
C GLY A 234 -1.56 2.00 -28.24
N VAL A 235 -2.12 0.96 -27.59
CA VAL A 235 -2.63 -0.24 -28.28
C VAL A 235 -3.60 0.10 -29.38
N PHE A 236 -4.55 1.00 -29.14
CA PHE A 236 -5.57 1.35 -30.12
C PHE A 236 -5.20 2.55 -30.99
N ARG A 237 -4.24 3.38 -30.60
CA ARG A 237 -3.77 4.50 -31.43
C ARG A 237 -2.73 4.05 -32.44
N ASP A 238 -1.76 3.27 -31.99
CA ASP A 238 -0.55 2.91 -32.74
C ASP A 238 -0.57 1.45 -33.23
N GLY A 239 -1.53 0.65 -32.76
CA GLY A 239 -1.64 -0.78 -33.09
C GLY A 239 -0.65 -1.63 -32.29
N ASP A 240 -0.26 -1.20 -31.08
CA ASP A 240 0.65 -1.97 -30.23
C ASP A 240 0.08 -3.37 -29.96
N PHE A 241 1.01 -4.30 -29.75
CA PHE A 241 0.73 -5.73 -29.59
C PHE A 241 0.02 -6.38 -30.79
N GLY A 242 -0.07 -5.72 -31.96
CA GLY A 242 -0.68 -6.27 -33.16
C GLY A 242 -2.21 -6.12 -33.21
N TYR A 243 -2.78 -5.24 -32.38
CA TYR A 243 -4.19 -4.87 -32.49
C TYR A 243 -4.45 -3.94 -33.68
N GLU A 244 -5.68 -3.97 -34.18
CA GLU A 244 -6.13 -2.98 -35.16
C GLU A 244 -6.25 -1.60 -34.52
N ILE A 245 -5.84 -0.58 -35.28
CA ILE A 245 -6.01 0.82 -34.87
C ILE A 245 -7.51 1.12 -34.72
N ASN A 246 -7.87 1.70 -33.58
CA ASN A 246 -9.22 2.13 -33.23
C ASN A 246 -9.15 3.50 -32.55
N GLU A 247 -9.21 4.55 -33.36
CA GLU A 247 -9.08 5.94 -32.89
C GLU A 247 -10.14 6.30 -31.83
N ALA A 248 -11.38 5.85 -32.00
CA ALA A 248 -12.46 6.15 -31.05
C ALA A 248 -12.19 5.53 -29.66
N LEU A 249 -11.65 4.30 -29.63
CA LEU A 249 -11.30 3.63 -28.38
C LEU A 249 -10.05 4.26 -27.75
N ALA A 250 -9.04 4.61 -28.56
CA ALA A 250 -7.86 5.34 -28.11
C ALA A 250 -8.21 6.70 -27.49
N ASP A 251 -9.04 7.50 -28.15
CA ASP A 251 -9.49 8.81 -27.66
C ASP A 251 -10.33 8.68 -26.37
N SER A 252 -11.12 7.60 -26.26
CA SER A 252 -11.86 7.27 -25.04
C SER A 252 -10.93 7.02 -23.85
N TYR A 253 -9.79 6.35 -24.05
CA TYR A 253 -8.77 6.16 -23.00
C TYR A 253 -8.00 7.45 -22.70
N ASP A 254 -7.62 8.22 -23.73
CA ASP A 254 -6.92 9.48 -23.59
C ASP A 254 -7.71 10.51 -22.76
N GLU A 255 -9.02 10.68 -23.05
CA GLU A 255 -9.91 11.55 -22.27
C GLU A 255 -9.89 11.18 -20.76
N LYS A 256 -9.97 9.88 -20.47
CA LYS A 256 -9.96 9.36 -19.09
C LYS A 256 -8.60 9.53 -18.43
N TYR A 257 -7.51 9.36 -19.17
CA TYR A 257 -6.16 9.65 -18.71
C TYR A 257 -6.01 11.13 -18.29
N TYR A 258 -6.50 12.08 -19.09
CA TYR A 258 -6.50 13.50 -18.72
C TYR A 258 -7.36 13.80 -17.50
N ARG A 259 -8.50 13.12 -17.33
CA ARG A 259 -9.32 13.23 -16.12
C ARG A 259 -8.58 12.71 -14.89
N LEU A 260 -7.84 11.61 -15.00
CA LEU A 260 -6.98 11.10 -13.92
C LEU A 260 -5.83 12.05 -13.58
N ARG A 261 -5.23 12.73 -14.56
CA ARG A 261 -4.19 13.74 -14.27
C ARG A 261 -4.71 14.88 -13.39
N LYS A 262 -5.96 15.31 -13.61
CA LYS A 262 -6.62 16.35 -12.81
C LYS A 262 -7.13 15.83 -11.46
N LYS A 263 -7.56 14.56 -11.40
CA LYS A 263 -8.10 13.90 -10.21
C LYS A 263 -7.52 12.48 -10.08
N PRO A 264 -6.35 12.31 -9.43
CA PRO A 264 -5.66 11.02 -9.37
C PRO A 264 -6.41 9.89 -8.64
N ASP A 265 -7.40 10.24 -7.82
CA ASP A 265 -8.23 9.29 -7.07
C ASP A 265 -9.49 8.83 -7.84
N LEU A 266 -9.70 9.34 -9.07
CA LEU A 266 -10.84 8.96 -9.90
C LEU A 266 -10.76 7.46 -10.27
N LYS A 267 -11.93 6.82 -10.33
CA LYS A 267 -12.10 5.44 -10.80
C LYS A 267 -13.16 5.40 -11.90
N PHE A 268 -13.12 4.36 -12.72
CA PHE A 268 -14.04 4.10 -13.83
C PHE A 268 -14.61 2.68 -13.69
N PRO A 269 -15.52 2.43 -12.73
CA PRO A 269 -16.04 1.08 -12.47
C PRO A 269 -16.74 0.43 -13.68
N ASN A 270 -17.29 1.23 -14.60
CA ASN A 270 -17.99 0.75 -15.79
C ASN A 270 -17.10 0.83 -17.05
N LEU A 271 -15.77 0.83 -16.90
CA LEU A 271 -14.86 1.00 -18.02
C LEU A 271 -15.04 -0.08 -19.09
N ASN A 272 -15.33 -1.32 -18.68
CA ASN A 272 -15.58 -2.43 -19.61
C ASN A 272 -16.82 -2.21 -20.51
N GLU A 273 -17.83 -1.51 -20.01
CA GLU A 273 -19.03 -1.17 -20.80
C GLU A 273 -18.77 0.03 -21.72
N LEU A 274 -18.01 1.01 -21.24
CA LEU A 274 -17.70 2.25 -21.97
C LEU A 274 -16.61 2.08 -23.04
N ALA A 275 -15.77 1.06 -22.88
CA ALA A 275 -14.60 0.78 -23.70
C ALA A 275 -14.38 -0.74 -23.77
N PRO A 276 -15.31 -1.50 -24.41
CA PRO A 276 -15.18 -2.94 -24.53
C PRO A 276 -13.94 -3.30 -25.33
N LEU A 277 -13.19 -4.31 -24.87
CA LEU A 277 -11.98 -4.76 -25.54
C LEU A 277 -12.35 -5.61 -26.77
N PRO A 278 -11.80 -5.30 -27.97
CA PRO A 278 -11.98 -6.15 -29.14
C PRO A 278 -11.14 -7.44 -29.04
N PRO A 279 -11.48 -8.48 -29.82
CA PRO A 279 -10.59 -9.64 -29.97
C PRO A 279 -9.25 -9.22 -30.59
N HIS A 280 -8.17 -9.88 -30.20
CA HIS A 280 -6.90 -9.75 -30.91
C HIS A 280 -6.97 -10.50 -32.25
N PRO A 281 -6.43 -9.96 -33.36
CA PRO A 281 -6.50 -10.59 -34.69
C PRO A 281 -5.98 -12.04 -34.73
N GLU A 282 -4.83 -12.30 -34.11
CA GLU A 282 -4.23 -13.65 -34.07
C GLU A 282 -4.54 -14.47 -32.81
N GLN A 283 -4.82 -13.84 -31.68
CA GLN A 283 -4.92 -14.52 -30.37
C GLN A 283 -6.35 -14.60 -29.85
N GLY A 284 -7.33 -13.96 -30.50
CA GLY A 284 -8.73 -14.00 -30.12
C GLY A 284 -9.12 -13.13 -28.92
N LEU A 285 -10.31 -13.37 -28.37
CA LEU A 285 -10.85 -12.66 -27.21
C LEU A 285 -10.51 -13.41 -25.93
N TYR A 286 -10.00 -12.74 -24.90
CA TYR A 286 -9.77 -13.38 -23.61
C TYR A 286 -11.07 -13.51 -22.80
N ASN A 287 -11.37 -14.74 -22.38
CA ASN A 287 -12.47 -15.04 -21.48
C ASN A 287 -11.94 -15.30 -20.05
N PRO A 288 -12.22 -14.40 -19.08
CA PRO A 288 -11.75 -14.55 -17.71
C PRO A 288 -12.42 -15.68 -16.91
N GLU A 289 -13.57 -16.19 -17.36
CA GLU A 289 -14.28 -17.30 -16.68
C GLU A 289 -13.61 -18.64 -16.98
N THR A 290 -13.13 -18.81 -18.22
CA THR A 290 -12.47 -20.04 -18.66
C THR A 290 -10.94 -19.96 -18.58
N ASP A 291 -10.40 -18.75 -18.36
CA ASP A 291 -8.97 -18.42 -18.43
C ASP A 291 -8.34 -18.85 -19.77
N ARG A 292 -9.07 -18.64 -20.86
CA ARG A 292 -8.68 -19.03 -22.23
C ARG A 292 -9.05 -17.96 -23.24
N ASN A 293 -8.37 -17.99 -24.38
CA ASN A 293 -8.72 -17.15 -25.51
C ASN A 293 -9.68 -17.88 -26.45
N GLU A 294 -10.72 -17.17 -26.87
CA GLU A 294 -11.68 -17.58 -27.89
C GLU A 294 -11.18 -17.08 -29.24
N MET A 295 -10.70 -17.99 -30.07
CA MET A 295 -10.14 -17.67 -31.39
C MET A 295 -11.22 -17.08 -32.31
N PRO A 296 -10.86 -16.10 -33.16
CA PRO A 296 -11.78 -15.60 -34.17
C PRO A 296 -12.14 -16.72 -35.17
N GLU A 297 -13.38 -16.70 -35.65
CA GLU A 297 -13.89 -17.65 -36.67
C GLU A 297 -13.18 -17.51 -38.03
#